data_AF-A0A7K4DC77-F1
#
_entry.id   AF-A0A7K4DC77-F1
#
_cell.length_a   1.000
_cell.length_b   1.000
_cell.length_c   1.000
_cell.angle_alpha   90.00
_cell.angle_beta   90.00
_cell.angle_gamma   90.00
#
_symmetry.space_group_name_H-M   'P 1'
#
loop_
_entity.id
_entity.type
_entity.pdbx_description
1 polymer ?
#
loop_
_entity_poly.entity_id
_entity_poly.type
_entity_poly.pdbx_seq_one_letter_code
_entity_poly.pdbx_strand_id
1 'polypeptide(L)' 'IEKLFSLADYIEDTVDSKLEESKVLRQSILKKAFEGKLVPQDPNDEPAEILLEKIKMEKSNKGKTIQEKLVQ' A
#
# COMPACT_ATOMS: atom_id res chain seq x y z
N ILE A 1 -33.50 -32.67 -5.79
CA ILE A 1 -33.53 -31.54 -4.83
C ILE A 1 -32.26 -31.54 -3.99
N GLU A 2 -31.93 -32.61 -3.26
CA GLU A 2 -30.69 -32.72 -2.45
C GLU A 2 -29.40 -32.44 -3.24
N LYS A 3 -29.23 -33.01 -4.44
CA LYS A 3 -28.05 -32.75 -5.29
C LYS A 3 -27.88 -31.29 -5.72
N LEU A 4 -28.99 -30.54 -5.82
CA LEU A 4 -28.94 -29.12 -6.19
C LEU A 4 -28.53 -28.27 -4.98
N PHE A 5 -28.99 -28.63 -3.79
CA PHE A 5 -28.57 -28.00 -2.54
C PHE A 5 -27.09 -28.27 -2.23
N SER A 6 -26.64 -29.52 -2.33
CA SER A 6 -25.22 -29.84 -2.10
C SER A 6 -24.26 -29.14 -3.08
N LEU A 7 -24.73 -28.88 -4.30
CA LEU A 7 -23.95 -28.11 -5.28
C LEU A 7 -23.90 -26.63 -4.91
N ALA A 8 -25.01 -26.07 -4.41
CA ALA A 8 -25.05 -24.70 -3.94
C ALA A 8 -24.11 -24.51 -2.74
N ASP A 9 -24.17 -25.39 -1.74
CA ASP A 9 -23.31 -25.36 -0.54
C ASP A 9 -21.82 -25.43 -0.94
N TYR A 10 -21.46 -26.33 -1.86
CA TYR A 10 -20.09 -26.45 -2.34
C TYR A 10 -19.59 -25.18 -3.06
N ILE A 11 -20.46 -24.54 -3.86
CA ILE A 11 -20.11 -23.29 -4.54
C ILE A 11 -19.93 -22.16 -3.51
N GLU A 12 -20.81 -22.09 -2.51
CA GLU A 12 -20.72 -21.11 -1.43
C GLU A 12 -19.39 -21.23 -0.68
N ASP A 13 -19.05 -22.44 -0.22
CA ASP A 13 -17.78 -22.73 0.45
C ASP A 13 -16.57 -22.38 -0.43
N THR A 14 -16.65 -22.71 -1.72
CA THR A 14 -15.58 -22.41 -2.68
C THR A 14 -15.40 -20.90 -2.84
N VAL A 15 -16.50 -20.15 -2.97
CA VAL A 15 -16.47 -18.70 -3.10
C VAL A 15 -15.87 -18.06 -1.85
N ASP A 16 -16.27 -18.51 -0.67
CA ASP A 16 -15.76 -17.99 0.61
C ASP A 16 -14.27 -18.25 0.77
N SER A 17 -13.80 -19.47 0.49
CA SER A 17 -12.37 -19.81 0.51
C SER A 17 -11.58 -18.94 -0.46
N LYS A 18 -12.09 -18.74 -1.69
CA LYS A 18 -11.40 -17.93 -2.70
C LYS A 18 -11.40 -16.45 -2.36
N LEU A 19 -12.45 -15.96 -1.70
CA LEU A 19 -12.50 -14.60 -1.21
C LEU A 19 -11.45 -14.35 -0.12
N GLU A 20 -11.25 -15.31 0.78
CA GLU A 20 -10.23 -15.21 1.82
C GLU A 20 -8.80 -15.25 1.25
N GLU A 21 -8.53 -16.17 0.32
CA GLU A 21 -7.26 -16.20 -0.43
C GLU A 21 -6.96 -14.86 -1.13
N SER A 22 -7.98 -14.27 -1.77
CA SER A 22 -7.86 -12.97 -2.44
C SER A 22 -7.52 -11.83 -1.47
N LYS A 23 -8.12 -11.81 -0.28
CA LYS A 23 -7.78 -10.82 0.76
C LYS A 23 -6.32 -10.94 1.21
N VAL A 24 -5.85 -12.16 1.45
CA VAL A 24 -4.45 -12.44 1.84
C VAL A 24 -3.49 -12.02 0.73
N LEU A 25 -3.79 -12.34 -0.53
CA LEU A 25 -2.98 -11.94 -1.67
C LEU A 25 -2.88 -10.41 -1.78
N ARG A 26 -4.01 -9.71 -1.64
CA ARG A 26 -4.04 -8.23 -1.64
C ARG A 26 -3.15 -7.65 -0.55
N GLN A 27 -3.20 -8.19 0.66
CA GLN A 27 -2.34 -7.75 1.76
C GLN A 27 -0.86 -7.98 1.45
N SER A 28 -0.51 -9.13 0.86
CA SER A 28 0.87 -9.46 0.46
C SER A 28 1.40 -8.49 -0.61
N ILE A 29 0.58 -8.16 -1.61
CA ILE A 29 0.93 -7.19 -2.66
C ILE A 29 1.15 -5.80 -2.05
N LEU A 30 0.23 -5.33 -1.19
CA LEU A 30 0.37 -4.04 -0.52
C LEU A 30 1.65 -3.98 0.33
N LYS A 31 1.97 -5.04 1.07
CA LYS A 31 3.22 -5.12 1.84
C LYS A 31 4.44 -4.98 0.94
N LYS A 32 4.49 -5.73 -0.18
CA LYS A 32 5.59 -5.64 -1.15
C LYS A 32 5.68 -4.25 -1.79
N ALA A 33 4.55 -3.60 -2.05
CA ALA A 33 4.50 -2.23 -2.58
C ALA A 33 5.12 -1.22 -1.62
N PHE A 34 4.73 -1.27 -0.34
CA PHE A 34 5.29 -0.37 0.69
C PHE A 34 6.77 -0.65 0.97
N GLU A 35 7.22 -1.89 0.82
CA GLU A 35 8.65 -2.25 0.89
C GLU A 35 9.44 -1.82 -0.37
N GLY A 36 8.78 -1.29 -1.41
CA GLY A 36 9.42 -0.92 -2.68
C GLY A 36 9.76 -2.11 -3.59
N LYS A 37 9.44 -3.35 -3.20
CA LYS A 37 9.91 -4.58 -3.88
C LYS A 37 9.13 -4.98 -5.13
N LEU A 38 8.18 -4.15 -5.58
CA LEU A 38 7.40 -4.44 -6.80
C LEU A 38 8.11 -4.03 -8.09
N VAL A 39 9.20 -3.28 -7.98
CA VAL A 39 9.99 -2.79 -9.12
C VAL A 39 11.47 -3.02 -8.80
N PRO A 40 12.33 -3.32 -9.80
CA PRO A 40 13.78 -3.37 -9.60
C PRO A 40 14.28 -2.10 -8.89
N GLN A 41 15.07 -2.29 -7.83
CA GLN A 41 15.65 -1.19 -7.05
C GLN A 41 17.02 -0.82 -7.64
N ASP A 42 17.37 0.47 -7.62
CA ASP A 42 18.72 0.90 -7.97
C ASP A 42 19.63 0.72 -6.74
N PRO A 43 20.76 0.01 -6.83
CA PRO A 43 21.72 -0.11 -5.73
C PRO A 43 22.30 1.22 -5.23
N ASN A 44 22.21 2.27 -6.04
CA ASN A 44 22.67 3.62 -5.71
C ASN A 44 21.57 4.49 -5.08
N ASP A 45 20.35 3.97 -4.91
CA ASP A 45 19.26 4.71 -4.27
C ASP A 45 19.62 5.07 -2.82
N GLU A 46 19.32 6.31 -2.43
CA GLU A 46 19.52 6.76 -1.07
C GLU A 46 18.54 6.08 -0.10
N PRO A 47 18.95 5.80 1.16
CA PRO A 47 18.03 5.28 2.16
C PRO A 47 16.80 6.18 2.31
N ALA A 48 15.63 5.56 2.48
CA ALA A 48 14.36 6.27 2.61
C ALA A 48 14.35 7.34 3.72
N GLU A 49 15.17 7.15 4.77
CA GLU A 49 15.36 8.10 5.86
C GLU A 49 15.90 9.46 5.37
N ILE A 50 16.89 9.45 4.47
CA ILE A 50 17.50 10.66 3.91
C ILE A 50 16.47 11.44 3.09
N LEU A 51 15.70 10.75 2.25
CA LEU A 51 14.62 11.38 1.48
C LEU A 51 13.55 11.97 2.40
N LEU A 52 13.21 11.29 3.51
CA LEU A 52 12.24 11.75 4.48
C LEU A 52 12.70 13.02 5.20
N GLU A 53 13.98 13.11 5.56
CA GLU A 53 14.59 14.31 6.12
C GLU A 53 14.54 15.48 5.13
N LYS A 54 14.89 15.26 3.86
CA LYS A 54 14.77 16.27 2.81
C LYS A 54 13.33 16.78 2.67
N ILE A 55 12.35 15.88 2.61
CA ILE A 55 10.93 16.26 2.52
C ILE A 55 10.49 17.07 3.76
N LYS A 56 10.92 16.68 4.96
CA LYS A 56 10.62 17.45 6.20
C LYS A 56 11.22 18.84 6.14
N MET A 57 12.50 18.97 5.77
CA MET A 57 13.17 20.26 5.63
C MET A 57 12.51 21.15 4.58
N GLU A 58 12.17 20.60 3.40
CA GLU A 58 11.47 21.33 2.34
C GLU A 58 10.08 21.80 2.78
N LYS A 59 9.32 20.96 3.49
CA LYS A 59 8.00 21.33 4.02
C LYS A 59 8.10 22.43 5.09
N SER A 60 9.06 22.31 6.02
CA SER A 60 9.31 23.35 7.03
C SER A 60 9.75 24.66 6.41
N ASN A 61 10.60 24.61 5.38
CA ASN A 61 11.04 25.81 4.67
C ASN A 61 9.89 26.47 3.92
N LYS A 62 9.06 25.71 3.19
CA LYS A 62 7.84 26.25 2.56
C LYS A 62 6.89 26.89 3.58
N GLY A 63 6.75 26.30 4.77
CA GLY A 63 5.96 26.87 5.87
C GLY A 63 6.48 28.23 6.34
N LYS A 64 7.81 28.39 6.46
CA LYS A 64 8.46 29.66 6.82
C LYS A 64 8.30 30.72 5.72
N THR A 65 8.46 30.36 4.45
CA THR A 65 8.34 31.32 3.34
C THR A 65 6.91 31.87 3.18
N ILE A 66 5.89 31.08 3.52
CA ILE A 66 4.49 31.54 3.52
C ILE A 66 4.23 32.52 4.67
N GLN A 67 4.79 32.27 5.85
CA GLN A 67 4.65 33.18 7.01
C GLN A 67 5.38 34.51 6.77
N GLU A 68 6.58 34.52 6.19
CA GLU A 68 7.33 35.74 5.89
C GLU A 68 6.64 36.62 4.83
N LYS A 69 5.97 36.01 3.84
CA LYS A 69 5.18 36.73 2.82
C LYS A 69 3.84 37.28 3.31
N LEU A 70 3.36 36.84 4.47
CA LEU A 70 2.12 37.35 5.08
C LEU A 70 2.38 38.51 6.06
N VAL A 71 3.64 38.78 6.39
CA VAL A 71 4.07 39.83 7.33
C VAL A 71 4.68 41.05 6.62
N GLN A 72 4.89 40.98 5.29
CA GLN A 72 5.13 42.12 4.40
C GLN A 72 3.88 42.49 3.62
#